data_AF-A0A933JNF8-F1
#
_entry.id   AF-A0A933JNF8-F1
#
_cell.length_a   1.000
_cell.length_b   1.000
_cell.length_c   1.000
_cell.angle_alpha   90.00
_cell.angle_beta   90.00
_cell.angle_gamma   90.00
#
_symmetry.space_group_name_H-M   'P 1'
#
loop_
_entity.id
_entity.type
_entity.pdbx_description
1 polymer ?
#
loop_
_entity_poly.entity_id
_entity_poly.type
_entity_poly.pdbx_seq_one_letter_code
_entity_poly.pdbx_strand_id
1 'polypeptide(L)'
;MANVLTLTETAALAGVSQKVIRHSLAQEVVKPARDRKTRRWRFTEADALFFKLRGAIPFPLELEAQRGLYELVVKRSRREMSGWRLIDDDTLELLMNVLQLRVDLRPLRAHVRRLVALLGEREKRIVSRRDTLGGEPVFAGTRVSVNRVGQLMLRGVPMKEMKNDFPRLKDDDFELARLLATMGPRPGRPSGRLPRLRFEWM
;
A
#
# COMPACT_ATOMS: atom_id res chain seq x y z
N MET A 1 -12.88 -7.98 -11.37
CA MET A 1 -13.30 -6.59 -11.06
C MET A 1 -12.06 -5.83 -10.59
N ALA A 2 -11.65 -4.77 -11.26
CA ALA A 2 -10.48 -3.99 -10.83
C ALA A 2 -10.84 -3.23 -9.55
N ASN A 3 -10.23 -3.58 -8.43
CA ASN A 3 -10.44 -2.85 -7.18
C ASN A 3 -9.94 -1.41 -7.35
N VAL A 4 -10.81 -0.45 -7.04
CA VAL A 4 -10.52 0.96 -7.19
C VAL A 4 -9.88 1.47 -5.89
N LEU A 5 -8.57 1.69 -5.93
CA LEU A 5 -7.74 2.08 -4.80
C LEU A 5 -7.62 3.61 -4.71
N THR A 6 -7.54 4.12 -3.49
CA THR A 6 -7.17 5.52 -3.22
C THR A 6 -5.66 5.72 -3.29
N LEU A 7 -5.22 6.98 -3.34
CA LEU A 7 -3.80 7.33 -3.29
C LEU A 7 -3.11 6.75 -2.04
N THR A 8 -3.76 6.87 -0.89
CA THR A 8 -3.22 6.37 0.39
C THR A 8 -3.13 4.85 0.43
N GLU A 9 -4.16 4.15 -0.05
CA GLU A 9 -4.14 2.68 -0.14
C GLU A 9 -3.06 2.19 -1.12
N THR A 10 -2.94 2.84 -2.28
CA THR A 10 -1.89 2.52 -3.27
C THR A 10 -0.49 2.69 -2.68
N ALA A 11 -0.26 3.79 -1.96
CA ALA A 11 1.01 4.06 -1.28
C ALA A 11 1.35 2.96 -0.25
N ALA A 12 0.38 2.60 0.58
CA ALA A 12 0.55 1.56 1.59
C ALA A 12 0.81 0.18 0.97
N LEU A 13 0.05 -0.21 -0.07
CA LEU A 13 0.22 -1.48 -0.78
C LEU A 13 1.58 -1.58 -1.48
N ALA A 14 2.03 -0.49 -2.10
CA ALA A 14 3.32 -0.42 -2.77
C ALA A 14 4.50 -0.28 -1.80
N GLY A 15 4.26 0.09 -0.54
CA GLY A 15 5.32 0.38 0.43
C GLY A 15 6.11 1.66 0.09
N VAL A 16 5.47 2.64 -0.54
CA VAL A 16 6.07 3.92 -0.93
C VAL A 16 5.33 5.07 -0.24
N SER A 17 5.96 6.25 -0.16
CA SER A 17 5.27 7.42 0.39
C SER A 17 4.24 7.99 -0.60
N GLN A 18 3.19 8.64 -0.08
CA GLN A 18 2.24 9.40 -0.91
C GLN A 18 2.92 10.48 -1.77
N LYS A 19 4.06 11.02 -1.29
CA LYS A 19 4.87 12.01 -2.02
C LYS A 19 5.43 11.43 -3.31
N VAL A 20 5.89 10.18 -3.30
CA VAL A 20 6.39 9.49 -4.51
C VAL A 20 5.28 9.38 -5.55
N ILE A 21 4.08 8.94 -5.15
CA ILE A 21 2.95 8.82 -6.07
C ILE A 21 2.55 10.20 -6.64
N ARG A 22 2.47 11.24 -5.80
CA ARG A 22 2.16 12.60 -6.25
C ARG A 22 3.21 13.15 -7.22
N HIS A 23 4.48 12.86 -6.97
CA HIS A 23 5.56 13.25 -7.86
C HIS A 23 5.44 12.57 -9.23
N SER A 24 5.20 11.26 -9.27
CA SER A 24 4.97 10.55 -10.53
C SER A 24 3.74 11.03 -11.30
N LEU A 25 2.67 11.46 -10.60
CA LEU A 25 1.51 12.11 -11.22
C LEU A 25 1.89 13.46 -11.84
N ALA A 26 2.65 14.29 -11.11
CA ALA A 26 3.07 15.61 -11.57
C ALA A 26 3.99 15.55 -12.79
N GLN A 27 4.83 14.51 -12.89
CA GLN A 27 5.70 14.26 -14.04
C GLN A 27 5.00 13.50 -15.19
N GLU A 28 3.70 13.22 -15.04
CA GLU A 28 2.90 12.44 -15.98
C GLU A 28 3.49 11.05 -16.31
N VAL A 29 4.21 10.45 -15.36
CA VAL A 29 4.69 9.06 -15.48
C VAL A 29 3.53 8.09 -15.43
N VAL A 30 2.57 8.38 -14.55
CA VAL A 30 1.39 7.54 -14.31
C VAL A 30 0.13 8.30 -14.69
N LYS A 31 -0.81 7.61 -15.34
CA LYS A 31 -2.09 8.18 -15.79
C LYS A 31 -3.27 7.32 -15.30
N PRO A 32 -3.47 7.24 -13.98
CA PRO A 32 -4.60 6.53 -13.39
C PRO A 32 -5.93 7.27 -13.68
N ALA A 33 -7.05 6.59 -13.46
CA ALA A 33 -8.36 7.20 -13.65
C ALA A 33 -8.62 8.31 -12.61
N ARG A 34 -9.51 9.25 -12.97
CA ARG A 34 -9.97 10.29 -12.06
C ARG A 34 -11.48 10.18 -11.88
N ASP A 35 -11.91 10.14 -10.63
CA ASP A 35 -13.31 10.11 -10.26
C ASP A 35 -14.01 11.37 -10.79
N ARG A 36 -15.10 11.21 -11.57
CA ARG A 36 -15.76 12.35 -12.24
C ARG A 36 -16.34 13.35 -11.25
N LYS A 37 -16.90 12.87 -10.12
CA LYS A 37 -17.59 13.70 -9.12
C LYS A 37 -16.61 14.34 -8.14
N THR A 38 -15.77 13.52 -7.52
CA THR A 38 -14.86 13.97 -6.46
C THR A 38 -13.54 14.52 -6.98
N ARG A 39 -13.25 14.32 -8.28
CA ARG A 39 -11.98 14.67 -8.93
C ARG A 39 -10.76 14.08 -8.21
N ARG A 40 -10.94 12.99 -7.46
CA ARG A 40 -9.86 12.25 -6.80
C ARG A 40 -9.28 11.19 -7.73
N TRP A 41 -7.97 10.97 -7.64
CA TRP A 41 -7.28 9.91 -8.36
C TRP A 41 -7.71 8.53 -7.86
N ARG A 42 -7.88 7.61 -8.81
CA ARG A 42 -8.34 6.24 -8.61
C ARG A 42 -7.37 5.30 -9.29
N PHE A 43 -6.76 4.44 -8.50
CA PHE A 43 -5.70 3.55 -8.92
C PHE A 43 -6.21 2.11 -8.98
N THR A 44 -5.52 1.27 -9.74
CA THR A 44 -5.78 -0.15 -9.89
C THR A 44 -4.73 -0.98 -9.14
N GLU A 45 -4.96 -2.29 -9.02
CA GLU A 45 -3.94 -3.25 -8.57
C GLU A 45 -2.64 -3.15 -9.38
N ALA A 46 -2.76 -2.91 -10.70
CA ALA A 46 -1.60 -2.77 -11.57
C ALA A 46 -0.81 -1.48 -11.30
N ASP A 47 -1.47 -0.38 -10.93
CA ASP A 47 -0.77 0.84 -10.49
C ASP A 47 0.00 0.60 -9.19
N ALA A 48 -0.57 -0.13 -8.23
CA ALA A 48 0.14 -0.50 -7.00
C ALA A 48 1.35 -1.41 -7.29
N LEU A 49 1.20 -2.36 -8.22
CA LEU A 49 2.30 -3.21 -8.70
C LEU A 49 3.41 -2.38 -9.35
N PHE A 50 3.07 -1.40 -10.19
CA PHE A 50 4.03 -0.50 -10.81
C PHE A 50 4.89 0.21 -9.75
N PHE A 51 4.27 0.81 -8.73
CA PHE A 51 5.02 1.49 -7.67
C PHE A 51 5.86 0.53 -6.82
N LYS A 52 5.33 -0.67 -6.53
CA LYS A 52 6.08 -1.71 -5.81
C LYS A 52 7.32 -2.15 -6.57
N LEU A 53 7.16 -2.41 -7.87
CA LEU A 53 8.26 -2.77 -8.77
C LEU A 53 9.28 -1.64 -8.89
N ARG A 54 8.82 -0.40 -9.10
CA ARG A 54 9.71 0.77 -9.19
C ARG A 54 10.55 0.96 -7.94
N GLY A 55 10.01 0.68 -6.76
CA GLY A 55 10.73 0.74 -5.49
C GLY A 55 11.67 -0.44 -5.23
N ALA A 56 11.46 -1.57 -5.92
CA ALA A 56 12.34 -2.74 -5.85
C ALA A 56 13.56 -2.63 -6.78
N ILE A 57 13.50 -1.78 -7.82
CA ILE A 57 14.63 -1.53 -8.72
C ILE A 57 15.68 -0.69 -7.97
N PRO A 58 16.91 -1.18 -7.79
CA PRO A 58 17.90 -0.58 -6.89
C PRO A 58 18.65 0.62 -7.48
N PHE A 59 18.22 1.11 -8.65
CA PHE A 59 18.85 2.23 -9.35
C PHE A 59 17.81 3.23 -9.86
N PRO A 60 18.21 4.50 -10.10
CA PRO A 60 17.32 5.48 -10.70
C PRO A 60 16.98 5.09 -12.13
N LEU A 61 15.69 5.18 -12.47
CA LEU A 61 15.22 5.10 -13.85
C LEU A 61 14.95 6.52 -14.35
N GLU A 62 15.36 6.80 -15.58
CA GLU A 62 14.98 8.01 -16.30
C GLU A 62 13.46 8.11 -16.50
N LEU A 63 12.97 9.31 -16.79
CA LEU A 63 11.54 9.57 -16.91
C LEU A 63 10.88 8.71 -17.99
N GLU A 64 11.50 8.58 -19.16
CA GLU A 64 10.97 7.79 -20.27
C GLU A 64 11.02 6.28 -20.00
N ALA A 65 12.04 5.81 -19.26
CA ALA A 65 12.10 4.43 -18.80
C ALA A 65 10.98 4.14 -17.78
N GLN A 66 10.66 5.09 -16.90
CA GLN A 66 9.52 4.94 -15.98
C GLN A 66 8.17 4.93 -16.71
N ARG A 67 8.00 5.75 -17.75
CA ARG A 67 6.80 5.76 -18.61
C ARG A 67 6.64 4.45 -19.38
N GLY A 68 7.71 3.95 -20.00
CA GLY A 68 7.72 2.64 -20.66
C GLY A 68 7.32 1.54 -19.68
N LEU A 69 7.92 1.51 -18.49
CA LEU A 69 7.55 0.57 -17.44
C LEU A 69 6.05 0.63 -17.08
N TYR A 70 5.49 1.84 -16.96
CA TYR A 70 4.07 2.04 -16.67
C TYR A 70 3.17 1.49 -17.78
N GLU A 71 3.50 1.76 -19.05
CA GLU A 71 2.75 1.25 -20.21
C GLU A 71 2.74 -0.29 -20.27
N LEU A 72 3.88 -0.93 -20.00
CA LEU A 72 3.98 -2.39 -20.02
C LEU A 72 3.24 -3.03 -18.84
N VAL A 73 3.41 -2.50 -17.63
CA VAL A 73 2.84 -3.10 -16.41
C VAL A 73 1.35 -2.81 -16.25
N VAL A 74 0.93 -1.57 -16.55
CA VAL A 74 -0.44 -1.09 -16.27
C VAL A 74 -1.31 -1.11 -17.51
N LYS A 75 -0.83 -0.59 -18.64
CA LYS A 75 -1.58 -0.60 -19.90
C LYS A 75 -1.48 -1.91 -20.67
N ARG A 76 -0.62 -2.84 -20.20
CA ARG A 76 -0.37 -4.15 -20.82
C ARG A 76 0.08 -4.03 -22.27
N SER A 77 0.79 -2.94 -22.60
CA SER A 77 1.42 -2.77 -23.90
C SER A 77 2.45 -3.88 -24.13
N ARG A 78 2.45 -4.47 -25.32
CA ARG A 78 3.46 -5.45 -25.76
C ARG A 78 4.57 -4.82 -26.59
N ARG A 79 4.50 -3.51 -26.84
CA ARG A 79 5.53 -2.79 -27.58
C ARG A 79 6.74 -2.56 -26.68
N GLU A 80 7.93 -2.73 -27.24
CA GLU A 80 9.17 -2.33 -26.56
C GLU A 80 9.20 -0.81 -26.39
N MET A 81 9.55 -0.34 -25.20
CA MET A 81 9.56 1.08 -24.86
C MET A 81 10.71 1.42 -23.92
N SER A 82 11.58 2.34 -24.33
CA SER A 82 12.65 2.88 -23.50
C SER A 82 13.55 1.77 -22.89
N GLY A 83 13.90 0.78 -23.70
CA GLY A 83 14.68 -0.41 -23.30
C GLY A 83 13.89 -1.50 -22.57
N TRP A 84 12.63 -1.25 -22.22
CA TRP A 84 11.76 -2.26 -21.61
C TRP A 84 11.04 -3.11 -22.63
N ARG A 85 10.99 -4.42 -22.40
CA ARG A 85 10.13 -5.36 -23.12
C ARG A 85 9.51 -6.40 -22.19
N LEU A 86 8.30 -6.83 -22.52
CA LEU A 86 7.69 -8.02 -21.92
C LEU A 86 8.12 -9.24 -22.73
N ILE A 87 8.82 -10.17 -22.08
CA ILE A 87 9.17 -11.47 -22.67
C ILE A 87 7.92 -12.35 -22.71
N ASP A 88 7.14 -12.31 -21.63
CA ASP A 88 5.85 -12.97 -21.47
C ASP A 88 4.94 -12.11 -20.56
N ASP A 89 3.85 -12.67 -20.05
CA ASP A 89 2.85 -11.94 -19.24
C ASP A 89 3.36 -11.46 -17.87
N ASP A 90 4.42 -12.09 -17.37
CA ASP A 90 4.99 -11.83 -16.06
C ASP A 90 6.52 -11.65 -16.08
N THR A 91 7.21 -11.86 -17.18
CA THR A 91 8.65 -11.62 -17.29
C THR A 91 8.91 -10.30 -17.99
N LEU A 92 9.47 -9.35 -17.25
CA LEU A 92 9.87 -8.05 -17.75
C LEU A 92 11.38 -8.00 -17.93
N GLU A 93 11.84 -7.43 -19.03
CA GLU A 93 13.26 -7.23 -19.30
C GLU A 93 13.55 -5.76 -19.61
N LEU A 94 14.63 -5.23 -19.04
CA LEU A 94 15.22 -3.94 -19.37
C LEU A 94 16.60 -4.19 -19.97
N LEU A 95 16.79 -3.72 -21.20
CA LEU A 95 18.07 -3.68 -21.88
C LEU A 95 18.61 -2.25 -21.85
N MET A 96 19.77 -2.09 -21.24
CA MET A 96 20.58 -0.87 -21.24
C MET A 96 21.96 -1.18 -21.82
N ASN A 97 22.68 -0.15 -22.24
CA ASN A 97 23.99 -0.29 -22.91
C ASN A 97 24.98 -1.23 -22.20
N VAL A 98 24.97 -1.26 -20.87
CA VAL A 98 25.92 -2.03 -20.04
C VAL A 98 25.21 -2.98 -19.04
N LEU A 99 23.87 -3.02 -19.04
CA LEU A 99 23.09 -3.74 -18.05
C LEU A 99 21.87 -4.38 -18.69
N GLN A 100 21.66 -5.66 -18.39
CA GLN A 100 20.41 -6.35 -18.64
C GLN A 100 19.77 -6.73 -17.30
N LEU A 101 18.54 -6.26 -17.08
CA LEU A 101 17.76 -6.61 -15.91
C LEU A 101 16.55 -7.44 -16.36
N ARG A 102 16.38 -8.63 -15.78
CA ARG A 102 15.19 -9.45 -15.98
C ARG A 102 14.46 -9.61 -14.64
N VAL A 103 13.17 -9.34 -14.63
CA VAL A 103 12.33 -9.35 -13.42
C VAL A 103 11.14 -10.27 -13.63
N ASP A 104 11.00 -11.25 -12.74
CA ASP A 104 9.78 -12.04 -12.63
C ASP A 104 8.74 -11.27 -11.78
N LEU A 105 7.63 -10.90 -12.41
CA LEU A 105 6.53 -10.16 -11.81
C LEU A 105 5.59 -11.07 -11.02
N ARG A 106 5.61 -12.39 -11.19
CA ARG A 106 4.70 -13.33 -10.50
C ARG A 106 4.70 -13.14 -8.98
N PRO A 107 5.86 -13.15 -8.27
CA PRO A 107 5.88 -13.00 -6.81
C PRO A 107 5.35 -11.63 -6.37
N LEU A 108 5.72 -10.55 -7.08
CA LEU A 108 5.25 -9.20 -6.77
C LEU A 108 3.74 -9.05 -7.02
N ARG A 109 3.24 -9.59 -8.13
CA ARG A 109 1.82 -9.57 -8.48
C ARG A 109 1.00 -10.38 -7.47
N ALA A 110 1.43 -11.59 -7.14
CA ALA A 110 0.78 -12.43 -6.14
C ALA A 110 0.72 -11.72 -4.78
N HIS A 111 1.83 -11.07 -4.39
CA HIS A 111 1.89 -10.31 -3.15
C HIS A 111 0.92 -9.13 -3.15
N VAL A 112 0.95 -8.27 -4.18
CA VAL A 112 0.04 -7.11 -4.28
C VAL A 112 -1.41 -7.55 -4.33
N ARG A 113 -1.74 -8.59 -5.10
CA ARG A 113 -3.09 -9.17 -5.18
C ARG A 113 -3.59 -9.64 -3.81
N ARG A 114 -2.74 -10.36 -3.06
CA ARG A 114 -3.06 -10.82 -1.70
C ARG A 114 -3.37 -9.65 -0.78
N LEU A 115 -2.54 -8.61 -0.80
CA LEU A 115 -2.74 -7.43 0.05
C LEU A 115 -4.00 -6.64 -0.34
N VAL A 116 -4.31 -6.55 -1.63
CA VAL A 116 -5.55 -5.94 -2.13
C VAL A 116 -6.78 -6.73 -1.65
N ALA A 117 -6.75 -8.06 -1.75
CA ALA A 117 -7.82 -8.92 -1.24
C ALA A 117 -8.00 -8.76 0.28
N LEU A 118 -6.89 -8.80 1.02
CA LEU A 118 -6.88 -8.60 2.47
C LEU A 118 -7.44 -7.23 2.89
N LEU A 119 -7.10 -6.17 2.17
CA LEU A 119 -7.67 -4.85 2.40
C LEU A 119 -9.19 -4.82 2.16
N GLY A 120 -9.69 -5.59 1.18
CA GLY A 120 -11.12 -5.77 0.93
C GLY A 120 -11.86 -6.49 2.07
N GLU A 121 -11.17 -7.34 2.83
CA GLU A 121 -11.74 -8.05 3.98
C GLU A 121 -11.74 -7.24 5.28
N ARG A 122 -11.22 -6.02 5.27
CA ARG A 122 -10.99 -5.23 6.49
C ARG A 122 -12.23 -5.08 7.38
N GLU A 123 -13.41 -4.92 6.80
CA GLU A 123 -14.66 -4.71 7.54
C GLU A 123 -15.15 -5.97 8.27
N LYS A 124 -14.76 -7.15 7.77
CA LYS A 124 -15.05 -8.44 8.44
C LYS A 124 -14.08 -8.69 9.59
N ARG A 125 -12.83 -8.24 9.45
CA ARG A 125 -11.74 -8.51 10.40
C ARG A 125 -11.61 -7.46 11.50
N ILE A 126 -12.10 -6.24 11.27
CA ILE A 126 -11.91 -5.10 12.17
C ILE A 126 -13.25 -4.50 12.54
N VAL A 127 -13.48 -4.38 13.85
CA VAL A 127 -14.68 -3.77 14.42
C VAL A 127 -14.30 -2.53 15.21
N SER A 128 -15.19 -1.56 15.25
CA SER A 128 -15.08 -0.39 16.14
C SER A 128 -16.38 -0.27 16.90
N ARG A 129 -16.33 -0.39 18.23
CA ARG A 129 -17.51 -0.26 19.09
C ARG A 129 -17.23 0.75 20.19
N ARG A 130 -18.14 1.70 20.44
CA ARG A 130 -17.91 2.78 21.42
C ARG A 130 -17.62 2.26 22.83
N ASP A 131 -18.19 1.11 23.17
CA ASP A 131 -18.00 0.38 24.44
C ASP A 131 -16.63 -0.32 24.56
N THR A 132 -15.86 -0.42 23.47
CA THR A 132 -14.58 -1.13 23.41
C THR A 132 -13.46 -0.16 23.07
N LEU A 133 -12.54 0.08 24.01
CA LEU A 133 -11.42 1.02 23.88
C LEU A 133 -11.84 2.41 23.34
N GLY A 134 -13.00 2.93 23.77
CA GLY A 134 -13.49 4.24 23.35
C GLY A 134 -13.81 4.34 21.85
N GLY A 135 -14.10 3.22 21.18
CA GLY A 135 -14.35 3.19 19.73
C GLY A 135 -13.09 3.03 18.88
N GLU A 136 -11.95 2.68 19.48
CA GLU A 136 -10.74 2.32 18.75
C GLU A 136 -10.97 1.06 17.88
N PRO A 137 -10.42 1.00 16.65
CA PRO A 137 -10.47 -0.21 15.84
C PRO A 137 -9.72 -1.38 16.50
N VAL A 138 -10.43 -2.49 16.69
CA VAL A 138 -9.91 -3.75 17.24
C VAL A 138 -10.17 -4.90 16.28
N PHE A 139 -9.36 -5.96 16.39
CA PHE A 139 -9.64 -7.19 15.63
C PHE A 139 -10.90 -7.88 16.15
N ALA A 140 -11.76 -8.29 15.23
CA ALA A 140 -13.03 -8.94 15.54
C ALA A 140 -12.81 -10.17 16.44
N GLY A 141 -13.65 -10.32 17.47
CA GLY A 141 -13.52 -11.40 18.46
C GLY A 141 -12.38 -11.22 19.47
N THR A 142 -11.70 -10.06 19.45
CA THR A 142 -10.64 -9.73 20.40
C THR A 142 -10.81 -8.31 20.95
N ARG A 143 -10.02 -7.95 21.97
CA ARG A 143 -9.83 -6.56 22.43
C ARG A 143 -8.48 -5.99 21.99
N VAL A 144 -7.84 -6.59 20.98
CA VAL A 144 -6.51 -6.20 20.53
C VAL A 144 -6.63 -5.04 19.54
N SER A 145 -5.95 -3.93 19.84
CA SER A 145 -5.93 -2.74 18.98
C SER A 145 -5.20 -3.00 17.67
N VAL A 146 -5.85 -2.66 16.55
CA VAL A 146 -5.24 -2.72 15.22
C VAL A 146 -4.10 -1.72 15.09
N ASN A 147 -4.25 -0.53 15.68
CA ASN A 147 -3.22 0.50 15.64
C ASN A 147 -1.98 0.06 16.41
N ARG A 148 -2.15 -0.49 17.63
CA ARG A 148 -1.03 -0.99 18.42
C ARG A 148 -0.23 -2.05 17.66
N VAL A 149 -0.91 -3.06 17.12
CA VAL A 149 -0.27 -4.13 16.34
C VAL A 149 0.42 -3.57 15.10
N GLY A 150 -0.23 -2.66 14.37
CA GLY A 150 0.35 -2.05 13.18
C GLY A 150 1.59 -1.22 13.47
N GLN A 151 1.62 -0.46 14.57
CA GLN A 151 2.81 0.29 15.00
C GLN A 151 3.97 -0.63 15.39
N LEU A 152 3.71 -1.76 16.05
CA LEU A 152 4.73 -2.76 16.36
C LEU A 152 5.30 -3.38 15.08
N MET A 153 4.44 -3.72 14.11
CA MET A 153 4.87 -4.21 12.80
C MET A 153 5.73 -3.17 12.05
N LEU A 154 5.37 -1.90 12.09
CA LEU A 154 6.17 -0.82 11.47
C LEU A 154 7.52 -0.61 12.16
N ARG A 155 7.63 -0.88 13.45
CA ARG A 155 8.89 -0.87 14.21
C ARG A 155 9.75 -2.10 13.96
N GLY A 156 9.26 -3.08 13.19
CA GLY A 156 10.02 -4.28 12.85
C GLY A 156 10.06 -5.33 13.96
N VAL A 157 9.09 -5.34 14.88
CA VAL A 157 9.00 -6.40 15.90
C VAL A 157 8.88 -7.77 15.20
N PRO A 158 9.71 -8.76 15.55
CA PRO A 158 9.71 -10.06 14.88
C PRO A 158 8.35 -10.76 14.93
N MET A 159 7.95 -11.39 13.81
CA MET A 159 6.67 -12.10 13.71
C MET A 159 6.48 -13.17 14.80
N LYS A 160 7.56 -13.85 15.21
CA LYS A 160 7.52 -14.85 16.28
C LYS A 160 7.10 -14.22 17.62
N GLU A 161 7.63 -13.05 17.95
CA GLU A 161 7.29 -12.31 19.17
C GLU A 161 5.83 -11.80 19.08
N MET A 162 5.46 -11.23 17.93
CA MET A 162 4.08 -10.79 17.69
C MET A 162 3.05 -11.91 17.87
N LYS A 163 3.35 -13.13 17.40
CA LYS A 163 2.49 -14.30 17.57
C LYS A 163 2.39 -14.76 19.02
N ASN A 164 3.48 -14.65 19.78
CA ASN A 164 3.47 -14.97 21.21
C ASN A 164 2.64 -13.98 22.02
N ASP A 165 2.77 -12.68 21.72
CA ASP A 165 2.04 -11.61 22.41
C ASP A 165 0.56 -11.56 22.03
N PHE A 166 0.24 -11.93 20.77
CA PHE A 166 -1.11 -11.87 20.22
C PHE A 166 -1.54 -13.24 19.63
N PRO A 167 -1.68 -14.29 20.47
CA PRO A 167 -1.87 -15.67 19.99
C PRO A 167 -3.22 -15.92 19.30
N ARG A 168 -4.18 -14.99 19.44
CA ARG A 168 -5.48 -15.06 18.75
C ARG A 168 -5.47 -14.46 17.35
N LEU A 169 -4.43 -13.74 16.96
CA LEU A 169 -4.33 -13.10 15.66
C LEU A 169 -3.70 -14.04 14.62
N LYS A 170 -4.17 -13.92 13.38
CA LYS A 170 -3.64 -14.67 12.24
C LYS A 170 -2.58 -13.84 11.52
N ASP A 171 -1.75 -14.48 10.70
CA ASP A 171 -0.68 -13.83 9.90
C ASP A 171 -1.21 -12.65 9.07
N ASP A 172 -2.38 -12.83 8.47
CA ASP A 172 -3.09 -11.79 7.71
C ASP A 172 -3.50 -10.59 8.56
N ASP A 173 -3.80 -10.78 9.85
CA ASP A 173 -4.22 -9.71 10.74
C ASP A 173 -3.05 -8.76 11.03
N PHE A 174 -1.84 -9.30 11.18
CA PHE A 174 -0.62 -8.51 11.33
C PHE A 174 -0.30 -7.67 10.08
N GLU A 175 -0.41 -8.27 8.89
CA GLU A 175 -0.18 -7.55 7.63
C GLU A 175 -1.26 -6.49 7.37
N LEU A 176 -2.53 -6.79 7.66
CA LEU A 176 -3.61 -5.82 7.57
C LEU A 176 -3.39 -4.64 8.52
N ALA A 177 -2.97 -4.90 9.76
CA ALA A 177 -2.66 -3.84 10.71
C ALA A 177 -1.48 -2.98 10.26
N ARG A 178 -0.42 -3.59 9.72
CA ARG A 178 0.70 -2.85 9.12
C ARG A 178 0.25 -1.95 7.98
N LEU A 179 -0.57 -2.47 7.06
CA LEU A 179 -1.14 -1.68 5.97
C LEU A 179 -1.91 -0.48 6.50
N LEU A 180 -2.82 -0.69 7.44
CA LEU A 180 -3.66 0.36 8.02
C LEU A 180 -2.86 1.40 8.80
N ALA A 181 -1.84 0.99 9.55
CA ALA A 181 -0.95 1.90 10.25
C ALA A 181 -0.15 2.79 9.27
N THR A 182 0.27 2.23 8.14
CA THR A 182 0.96 2.99 7.06
C THR A 182 0.07 4.08 6.47
N MET A 183 -1.25 3.85 6.41
CA MET A 183 -2.21 4.83 5.90
C MET A 183 -2.49 5.98 6.87
N GLY A 184 -2.21 5.80 8.16
CA GLY A 184 -2.54 6.75 9.22
C GLY A 184 -4.04 6.80 9.55
N PRO A 185 -4.44 7.65 10.52
CA PRO A 185 -5.85 7.82 10.88
C PRO A 185 -6.66 8.35 9.68
N ARG A 186 -7.92 7.94 9.58
CA ARG A 186 -8.83 8.44 8.54
C ARG A 186 -8.95 9.98 8.63
N PRO A 187 -8.93 10.72 7.51
CA PRO A 187 -9.13 12.16 7.51
C PRO A 187 -10.46 12.51 8.22
N GLY A 188 -10.40 13.35 9.26
CA GLY A 188 -11.57 13.84 9.99
C GLY A 188 -11.90 13.13 11.31
N ARG A 189 -11.18 12.08 11.71
CA ARG A 189 -11.26 11.55 13.09
C ARG A 189 -10.09 12.15 13.88
N PRO A 190 -10.31 13.08 14.83
CA PRO A 190 -9.26 13.49 15.75
C PRO A 190 -8.69 12.23 16.42
N SER A 191 -7.36 12.10 16.49
CA SER A 191 -6.78 11.24 17.53
C SER A 191 -7.33 11.78 18.84
N GLY A 192 -8.12 10.99 19.57
CA GLY A 192 -8.70 11.42 20.84
C GLY A 192 -7.60 11.85 21.80
N ARG A 193 -7.23 13.13 21.75
CA ARG A 193 -6.55 13.81 22.85
C ARG A 193 -7.65 14.17 23.82
N LEU A 194 -7.54 13.60 25.01
CA LEU A 194 -8.31 13.97 26.19
C LEU A 194 -8.32 15.51 26.34
N PRO A 195 -9.43 16.08 26.83
CA PRO A 195 -9.48 17.51 27.14
C PRO A 195 -8.33 17.86 28.08
N ARG A 196 -7.64 18.96 27.78
CA ARG A 196 -6.70 19.58 28.73
C ARG A 196 -7.51 19.87 29.99
N LEU A 197 -7.23 19.13 31.07
CA LEU A 197 -7.70 19.52 32.39
C LEU A 197 -7.12 20.90 32.68
N ARG A 198 -8.01 21.88 32.85
CA ARG A 198 -7.68 23.13 33.52
C ARG A 198 -7.26 22.77 34.93
N PHE A 199 -6.08 23.21 35.34
CA PHE A 199 -5.80 23.46 36.75
C PHE A 199 -5.72 24.98 36.89
N GLU A 200 -6.81 25.56 37.39
CA GLU A 200 -6.79 26.79 38.18
C GLU A 200 -6.48 26.41 39.65
N TRP A 201 -6.03 27.42 40.40
CA TRP A 201 -5.55 27.46 41.80
C TRP A 201 -4.07 27.06 41.97
N MET A 202 -3.19 27.87 42.58
CA MET A 202 -3.32 29.04 43.45
C MET A 202 -2.10 29.95 43.24
#